data_AF-A0A8R1HT56-F1
#
_entry.id   AF-A0A8R1HT56-F1
#
_cell.length_a   1.000
_cell.length_b   1.000
_cell.length_c   1.000
_cell.angle_alpha   90.00
_cell.angle_beta   90.00
_cell.angle_gamma   90.00
#
_symmetry.space_group_name_H-M   'P 1'
#
loop_
_entity.id
_entity.type
_entity.pdbx_description
1 polymer ?
#
loop_
_entity_poly.entity_id
_entity_poly.type
_entity_poly.pdbx_seq_one_letter_code
_entity_poly.pdbx_strand_id
1 'polypeptide(L)'
;MDDDDAGNSNSDEIRALEEVLNAFFYYGNFGKEKILRMIDQMRKIPHEHQLLIGEPYKEHISNLKMRMEHNHSILKMIANYGAGMFGDDHNSALRMHQSRRPTADFLSKVLSTMRQICREWSSEGLPEREATFRPIIEELNRIFPKSAGNRHEIRVLVPGCGLGRLAHDLIDEGFSVEGNEFSYFMLIASCFILNACKQPNQFTIYPFIFDKSNCWKYEDQLRAVTFPDKSPASSLNQTVRLNAFSMCAGDFLEIIKNRQLDAICTAWFIDTAHNIVEYIVKVHAENP
;
A
#
# COMPACT_ATOMS: atom_id res chain seq x y z
N MET A 1 -16.96 31.31 -12.48
CA MET A 1 -16.11 31.11 -11.29
C MET A 1 -15.84 29.63 -11.05
N ASP A 2 -16.53 28.70 -11.72
CA ASP A 2 -16.33 27.25 -11.54
C ASP A 2 -15.27 26.64 -12.47
N ASP A 3 -14.97 27.26 -13.63
CA ASP A 3 -13.99 26.71 -14.59
C ASP A 3 -12.52 26.89 -14.16
N ASP A 4 -12.20 27.95 -13.39
CA ASP A 4 -10.83 28.20 -12.90
C ASP A 4 -10.46 27.26 -11.74
N ASP A 5 -11.43 26.83 -10.92
CA ASP A 5 -11.21 25.96 -9.76
C ASP A 5 -11.03 24.48 -10.19
N ALA A 6 -11.81 24.04 -11.19
CA ALA A 6 -11.67 22.71 -11.79
C ALA A 6 -10.33 22.53 -12.55
N GLY A 7 -9.89 23.58 -13.26
CA GLY A 7 -8.59 23.58 -13.95
C GLY A 7 -7.40 23.52 -13.00
N ASN A 8 -7.50 24.17 -11.84
CA ASN A 8 -6.46 24.19 -10.82
C ASN A 8 -6.39 22.87 -10.02
N SER A 9 -7.54 22.27 -9.69
CA SER A 9 -7.62 20.97 -9.01
C SER A 9 -6.99 19.83 -9.82
N ASN A 10 -7.25 19.77 -11.13
CA ASN A 10 -6.66 18.75 -12.00
C ASN A 10 -5.12 18.89 -12.12
N SER A 11 -4.63 20.14 -12.15
CA SER A 11 -3.19 20.41 -12.11
C SER A 11 -2.55 19.99 -10.79
N ASP A 12 -3.22 20.22 -9.66
CA ASP A 12 -2.72 19.84 -8.33
C ASP A 12 -2.70 18.31 -8.13
N GLU A 13 -3.70 17.57 -8.64
CA GLU A 13 -3.73 16.11 -8.64
C GLU A 13 -2.59 15.50 -9.47
N ILE A 14 -2.36 16.03 -10.69
CA ILE A 14 -1.24 15.60 -11.55
C ILE A 14 0.09 15.81 -10.83
N ARG A 15 0.29 16.99 -10.21
CA ARG A 15 1.51 17.29 -9.45
C ARG A 15 1.69 16.36 -8.25
N ALA A 16 0.62 16.07 -7.51
CA ALA A 16 0.67 15.15 -6.38
C ALA A 16 1.08 13.74 -6.83
N LEU A 17 0.52 13.26 -7.94
CA LEU A 17 0.89 11.98 -8.54
C LEU A 17 2.36 11.97 -9.00
N GLU A 18 2.83 13.04 -9.63
CA GLU A 18 4.23 13.20 -10.03
C GLU A 18 5.20 13.06 -8.83
N GLU A 19 4.90 13.71 -7.71
CA GLU A 19 5.75 13.64 -6.51
C GLU A 19 5.81 12.21 -5.94
N VAL A 20 4.68 11.49 -5.97
CA VAL A 20 4.57 10.11 -5.52
C VAL A 20 5.37 9.18 -6.43
N LEU A 21 5.18 9.27 -7.74
CA LEU A 21 5.91 8.49 -8.73
C LEU A 21 7.42 8.75 -8.64
N ASN A 22 7.82 10.01 -8.55
CA ASN A 22 9.21 10.39 -8.34
C ASN A 22 9.79 9.75 -7.06
N ALA A 23 9.01 9.65 -5.97
CA ALA A 23 9.45 8.97 -4.75
C ALA A 23 9.73 7.48 -4.96
N PHE A 24 8.84 6.75 -5.66
CA PHE A 24 9.08 5.35 -6.04
C PHE A 24 10.34 5.21 -6.91
N PHE A 25 10.49 6.07 -7.93
CA PHE A 25 11.64 6.04 -8.83
C PHE A 25 12.95 6.45 -8.14
N TYR A 26 12.90 7.29 -7.11
CA TYR A 26 14.08 7.75 -6.39
C TYR A 26 14.57 6.78 -5.31
N TYR A 27 13.78 5.76 -4.94
CA TYR A 27 14.10 4.81 -3.86
C TYR A 27 15.53 4.24 -3.96
N GLY A 28 15.99 3.88 -5.16
CA GLY A 28 17.32 3.33 -5.37
C GLY A 28 18.44 4.33 -5.03
N ASN A 29 18.27 5.60 -5.39
CA ASN A 29 19.22 6.66 -5.04
C ASN A 29 19.22 6.93 -3.53
N PHE A 30 18.04 7.01 -2.93
CA PHE A 30 17.89 7.11 -1.48
C PHE A 30 18.59 5.97 -0.72
N GLY A 31 18.45 4.74 -1.22
CA GLY A 31 19.11 3.57 -0.65
C GLY A 31 20.64 3.62 -0.77
N LYS A 32 21.16 4.00 -1.94
CA LYS A 32 22.60 4.23 -2.15
C LYS A 32 23.16 5.26 -1.17
N GLU A 33 22.48 6.38 -0.98
CA GLU A 33 22.91 7.40 -0.01
C GLU A 33 22.91 6.89 1.43
N LYS A 34 21.94 6.06 1.83
CA LYS A 34 21.93 5.43 3.15
C LYS A 34 23.11 4.48 3.33
N ILE A 35 23.38 3.62 2.34
CA ILE A 35 24.47 2.64 2.39
C ILE A 35 25.83 3.35 2.35
N LEU A 36 26.01 4.38 1.51
CA LEU A 36 27.25 5.16 1.47
C LEU A 36 27.52 5.85 2.82
N ARG A 37 26.49 6.40 3.48
CA ARG A 37 26.64 6.93 4.84
C ARG A 37 27.08 5.86 5.84
N MET A 38 26.57 4.63 5.73
CA MET A 38 26.99 3.51 6.59
C MET A 38 28.45 3.12 6.36
N ILE A 39 28.91 3.12 5.12
CA ILE A 39 30.32 2.87 4.77
C ILE A 39 31.21 3.99 5.32
N ASP A 40 30.79 5.25 5.15
CA ASP A 40 31.56 6.41 5.60
C ASP A 40 31.68 6.47 7.14
N GLN A 41 30.61 6.08 7.85
CA GLN A 41 30.63 5.94 9.31
C GLN A 41 31.64 4.89 9.78
N MET A 42 31.70 3.74 9.11
CA MET A 42 32.64 2.67 9.47
C MET A 42 34.11 3.04 9.22
N ARG A 43 34.38 3.81 8.16
CA ARG A 43 35.72 4.30 7.86
C ARG A 43 36.27 5.23 8.94
N LYS A 44 35.39 5.88 9.72
CA LYS A 44 35.76 6.79 10.82
C LYS A 44 36.09 6.07 12.12
N ILE A 45 35.81 4.77 12.24
CA ILE A 45 36.11 3.96 13.42
C ILE A 45 37.63 3.67 13.46
N PRO A 46 38.30 3.62 14.63
CA PRO A 46 39.71 3.22 14.72
C PRO A 46 39.97 1.83 14.08
N HIS A 47 41.13 1.68 13.43
CA HIS A 47 41.45 0.48 12.64
C HIS A 47 41.34 -0.82 13.45
N GLU A 48 41.77 -0.83 14.71
CA GLU A 48 41.67 -1.99 15.61
C GLU A 48 40.23 -2.46 15.81
N HIS A 49 39.27 -1.54 15.92
CA HIS A 49 37.85 -1.87 16.06
C HIS A 49 37.22 -2.25 14.72
N GLN A 50 37.69 -1.68 13.60
CA GLN A 50 37.24 -2.11 12.27
C GLN A 50 37.55 -3.59 12.02
N LEU A 51 38.69 -4.09 12.52
CA LEU A 51 39.05 -5.51 12.38
C LEU A 51 38.10 -6.45 13.13
N LEU A 52 37.48 -6.00 14.23
CA LEU A 52 36.53 -6.80 15.01
C LEU A 52 35.19 -7.03 14.29
N ILE A 53 34.82 -6.11 13.39
CA ILE A 53 33.52 -6.08 12.71
C ILE A 53 33.63 -6.24 11.20
N GLY A 54 34.86 -6.25 10.66
CA GLY A 54 35.16 -5.95 9.26
C GLY A 54 34.51 -6.89 8.25
N GLU A 55 34.81 -8.19 8.29
CA GLU A 55 34.34 -9.12 7.26
C GLU A 55 32.81 -9.33 7.27
N PRO A 56 32.15 -9.64 8.42
CA PRO A 56 30.70 -9.79 8.45
C PRO A 56 29.96 -8.52 8.03
N TYR A 57 30.49 -7.35 8.38
CA TYR A 57 29.87 -6.08 8.02
C TYR A 57 30.03 -5.75 6.53
N LYS A 58 31.18 -6.06 5.91
CA LYS A 58 31.38 -5.87 4.46
C LYS A 58 30.42 -6.75 3.65
N GLU A 59 30.24 -8.00 4.08
CA GLU A 59 29.26 -8.90 3.47
C GLU A 59 27.83 -8.35 3.64
N HIS A 60 27.48 -7.90 4.84
CA HIS A 60 26.19 -7.26 5.11
C HIS A 60 25.91 -6.06 4.20
N ILE A 61 26.88 -5.15 4.03
CA ILE A 61 26.76 -3.99 3.13
C ILE A 61 26.53 -4.42 1.68
N SER A 62 27.22 -5.48 1.24
CA SER A 62 27.08 -6.01 -0.12
C SER A 62 25.68 -6.61 -0.31
N ASN A 63 25.18 -7.33 0.69
CA ASN A 63 23.82 -7.86 0.71
C ASN A 63 22.77 -6.73 0.72
N LEU A 64 22.93 -5.71 1.56
CA LEU A 64 22.05 -4.53 1.57
C LEU A 64 21.94 -3.87 0.21
N LYS A 65 23.07 -3.72 -0.51
CA LYS A 65 23.08 -3.16 -1.86
C LYS A 65 22.24 -4.00 -2.83
N MET A 66 22.45 -5.32 -2.83
CA MET A 66 21.70 -6.24 -3.71
C MET A 66 20.19 -6.19 -3.42
N ARG A 67 19.79 -6.18 -2.15
CA ARG A 67 18.37 -6.13 -1.76
C ARG A 67 17.72 -4.78 -2.05
N MET A 68 18.48 -3.69 -1.89
CA MET A 68 18.06 -2.35 -2.28
C MET A 68 17.81 -2.25 -3.79
N GLU A 69 18.72 -2.78 -4.63
CA GLU A 69 18.56 -2.78 -6.08
C GLU A 69 17.35 -3.64 -6.52
N HIS A 70 17.14 -4.78 -5.86
CA HIS A 70 15.96 -5.62 -6.07
C HIS A 70 14.67 -4.91 -5.69
N ASN A 71 14.58 -4.33 -4.48
CA ASN A 71 13.40 -3.54 -4.09
C ASN A 71 13.14 -2.39 -5.07
N HIS A 72 14.20 -1.72 -5.52
CA HIS A 72 14.06 -0.64 -6.50
C HIS A 72 13.45 -1.14 -7.82
N SER A 73 13.81 -2.33 -8.31
CA SER A 73 13.20 -2.88 -9.53
C SER A 73 11.72 -3.18 -9.34
N ILE A 74 11.33 -3.77 -8.21
CA ILE A 74 9.93 -4.05 -7.87
C ILE A 74 9.11 -2.77 -7.73
N LEU A 75 9.63 -1.76 -7.02
CA LEU A 75 8.96 -0.48 -6.84
C LEU A 75 8.75 0.26 -8.16
N LYS A 76 9.72 0.20 -9.08
CA LYS A 76 9.54 0.74 -10.44
C LYS A 76 8.43 0.04 -11.21
N MET A 77 8.36 -1.29 -11.10
CA MET A 77 7.32 -2.07 -11.75
C MET A 77 5.94 -1.74 -11.18
N ILE A 78 5.81 -1.62 -9.85
CA ILE A 78 4.58 -1.16 -9.18
C ILE A 78 4.18 0.23 -9.67
N ALA A 79 5.12 1.19 -9.66
CA ALA A 79 4.85 2.57 -10.07
C ALA A 79 4.46 2.67 -11.54
N ASN A 80 5.18 2.00 -12.45
CA ASN A 80 4.88 2.02 -13.88
C ASN A 80 3.52 1.38 -14.20
N TYR A 81 3.17 0.28 -13.52
CA TYR A 81 1.87 -0.36 -13.73
C TYR A 81 0.73 0.50 -13.17
N GLY A 82 0.88 0.98 -11.94
CA GLY A 82 -0.16 1.78 -11.28
C GLY A 82 -0.36 3.14 -11.94
N ALA A 83 0.69 3.77 -12.47
CA ALA A 83 0.55 5.03 -13.20
C ALA A 83 -0.42 4.94 -14.39
N GLY A 84 -0.50 3.76 -15.05
CA GLY A 84 -1.43 3.54 -16.15
C GLY A 84 -2.91 3.61 -15.77
N MET A 85 -3.26 3.58 -14.48
CA MET A 85 -4.66 3.70 -14.05
C MET A 85 -5.20 5.13 -14.17
N PHE A 86 -4.33 6.14 -14.25
CA PHE A 86 -4.73 7.55 -14.24
C PHE A 86 -4.81 8.20 -15.63
N GLY A 87 -4.77 7.40 -16.71
CA GLY A 87 -4.99 7.88 -18.07
C GLY A 87 -3.78 8.57 -18.74
N ASP A 88 -3.99 9.02 -19.98
CA ASP A 88 -2.90 9.49 -20.86
C ASP A 88 -2.30 10.84 -20.45
N ASP A 89 -3.09 11.74 -19.86
CA ASP A 89 -2.58 13.02 -19.35
C ASP A 89 -1.57 12.80 -18.22
N HIS A 90 -1.73 11.72 -17.47
CA HIS A 90 -0.86 11.35 -16.35
C HIS A 90 0.33 10.47 -16.81
N ASN A 91 0.35 10.02 -18.07
CA ASN A 91 1.56 9.45 -18.69
C ASN A 91 2.65 10.53 -18.94
N SER A 92 2.29 11.82 -18.91
CA SER A 92 3.26 12.93 -18.93
C SER A 92 4.11 12.97 -17.66
N ALA A 93 3.51 12.66 -16.50
CA ALA A 93 4.17 12.53 -15.20
C ALA A 93 5.30 11.47 -15.20
N LEU A 94 5.13 10.39 -15.98
CA LEU A 94 6.18 9.38 -16.17
C LEU A 94 7.37 9.89 -16.99
N ARG A 95 7.16 10.90 -17.85
CA ARG A 95 8.15 11.45 -18.78
C ARG A 95 8.91 12.65 -18.20
N MET A 96 8.30 13.40 -17.27
CA MET A 96 8.95 14.53 -16.62
C MET A 96 10.03 14.05 -15.63
N HIS A 97 11.19 14.67 -15.71
CA HIS A 97 12.45 14.14 -15.19
C HIS A 97 12.44 13.85 -13.69
N GLN A 98 12.72 12.57 -13.38
CA GLN A 98 13.02 11.94 -12.09
C GLN A 98 14.33 12.46 -11.43
N SER A 99 14.60 13.76 -11.52
CA SER A 99 15.87 14.37 -11.12
C SER A 99 15.81 15.09 -9.78
N ARG A 100 14.62 15.47 -9.31
CA ARG A 100 14.45 16.16 -8.03
C ARG A 100 14.39 15.15 -6.89
N ARG A 101 15.24 15.36 -5.87
CA ARG A 101 15.18 14.58 -4.63
C ARG A 101 13.81 14.80 -3.94
N PRO A 102 13.01 13.75 -3.71
CA PRO A 102 11.78 13.84 -2.93
C PRO A 102 12.07 14.23 -1.48
N THR A 103 11.05 14.75 -0.79
CA THR A 103 11.16 15.05 0.64
C THR A 103 11.33 13.78 1.47
N ALA A 104 11.79 13.92 2.71
CA ALA A 104 11.93 12.79 3.63
C ALA A 104 10.59 12.10 3.92
N ASP A 105 9.48 12.85 3.92
CA ASP A 105 8.12 12.34 4.11
C ASP A 105 7.67 11.46 2.94
N PHE A 106 7.91 11.87 1.70
CA PHE A 106 7.59 11.03 0.55
C PHE A 106 8.42 9.74 0.53
N LEU A 107 9.71 9.82 0.88
CA LEU A 107 10.57 8.65 0.98
C LEU A 107 10.17 7.72 2.13
N SER A 108 9.71 8.26 3.27
CA SER A 108 9.19 7.44 4.36
C SER A 108 7.89 6.74 3.96
N LYS A 109 7.02 7.39 3.20
CA LYS A 109 5.79 6.81 2.65
C LYS A 109 6.08 5.62 1.72
N VAL A 110 7.10 5.68 0.85
CA VAL A 110 7.53 4.50 0.06
C VAL A 110 7.90 3.31 0.95
N LEU A 111 8.65 3.56 2.04
CA LEU A 111 9.00 2.51 3.00
C LEU A 111 7.75 1.96 3.72
N SER A 112 6.82 2.84 4.10
CA SER A 112 5.55 2.45 4.71
C SER A 112 4.70 1.62 3.76
N THR A 113 4.65 1.94 2.45
CA THR A 113 3.97 1.12 1.44
C THR A 113 4.55 -0.29 1.39
N MET A 114 5.88 -0.45 1.42
CA MET A 114 6.51 -1.78 1.47
C MET A 114 6.13 -2.56 2.74
N ARG A 115 6.02 -1.89 3.89
CA ARG A 115 5.52 -2.52 5.13
C ARG A 115 4.04 -2.88 5.02
N GLN A 116 3.24 -2.04 4.37
CA GLN A 116 1.83 -2.32 4.12
C GLN A 116 1.67 -3.55 3.23
N ILE A 117 2.52 -3.75 2.21
CA ILE A 117 2.54 -4.98 1.40
C ILE A 117 2.79 -6.20 2.29
N CYS A 118 3.74 -6.11 3.22
CA CYS A 118 4.00 -7.18 4.19
C CYS A 118 2.76 -7.47 5.04
N ARG A 119 2.14 -6.45 5.63
CA ARG A 119 0.93 -6.59 6.46
C ARG A 119 -0.23 -7.21 5.69
N GLU A 120 -0.54 -6.66 4.52
CA GLU A 120 -1.79 -6.96 3.81
C GLU A 120 -1.69 -8.15 2.85
N TRP A 121 -0.53 -8.42 2.28
CA TRP A 121 -0.41 -9.37 1.15
C TRP A 121 0.73 -10.36 1.30
N SER A 122 1.30 -10.53 2.49
CA SER A 122 2.25 -11.61 2.76
C SER A 122 1.72 -12.57 3.82
N SER A 123 2.28 -13.78 3.87
CA SER A 123 1.98 -14.75 4.93
C SER A 123 2.44 -14.26 6.31
N GLU A 124 3.49 -13.44 6.38
CA GLU A 124 3.96 -12.86 7.63
C GLU A 124 2.97 -11.88 8.26
N GLY A 125 2.16 -11.20 7.43
CA GLY A 125 1.12 -10.31 7.90
C GLY A 125 -0.12 -11.03 8.44
N LEU A 126 -0.21 -12.36 8.28
CA LEU A 126 -1.40 -13.13 8.65
C LEU A 126 -1.79 -12.95 10.13
N PRO A 127 -0.88 -13.07 11.13
CA PRO A 127 -1.25 -12.90 12.53
C PRO A 127 -1.86 -11.51 12.83
N GLU A 128 -1.35 -10.47 12.17
CA GLU A 128 -1.87 -9.11 12.30
C GLU A 128 -3.26 -8.98 11.68
N ARG A 129 -3.47 -9.55 10.49
CA ARG A 129 -4.78 -9.57 9.84
C ARG A 129 -5.81 -10.41 10.62
N GLU A 130 -5.40 -11.51 11.24
CA GLU A 130 -6.28 -12.27 12.13
C GLU A 130 -6.66 -11.46 13.37
N ALA A 131 -5.76 -10.63 13.90
CA ALA A 131 -6.09 -9.76 15.02
C ALA A 131 -6.99 -8.56 14.62
N THR A 132 -6.88 -8.05 13.39
CA THR A 132 -7.54 -6.80 13.00
C THR A 132 -8.71 -6.96 12.01
N PHE A 133 -8.59 -7.83 11.01
CA PHE A 133 -9.60 -8.00 9.95
C PHE A 133 -10.61 -9.10 10.27
N ARG A 134 -10.15 -10.21 10.87
CA ARG A 134 -11.03 -11.34 11.23
C ARG A 134 -12.24 -10.90 12.07
N PRO A 135 -12.11 -10.07 13.13
CA PRO A 135 -13.26 -9.68 13.93
C PRO A 135 -14.32 -8.89 13.13
N ILE A 136 -13.88 -8.05 12.18
CA ILE A 136 -14.77 -7.29 11.29
C ILE A 136 -15.52 -8.27 10.38
N ILE A 137 -14.80 -9.20 9.75
CA ILE A 137 -15.38 -10.20 8.84
C ILE A 137 -16.38 -11.10 9.58
N GLU A 138 -16.04 -11.53 10.79
CA GLU A 138 -16.92 -12.36 11.62
C GLU A 138 -18.20 -11.63 12.02
N GLU A 139 -18.10 -10.34 12.35
CA GLU A 139 -19.28 -9.53 12.68
C GLU A 139 -20.20 -9.34 11.47
N LEU A 140 -19.65 -9.06 10.28
CA LEU A 140 -20.45 -9.03 9.05
C LEU A 140 -21.07 -10.40 8.75
N ASN A 141 -20.34 -11.49 9.00
CA ASN A 141 -20.84 -12.84 8.81
C ASN A 141 -22.01 -13.16 9.77
N ARG A 142 -21.98 -12.61 10.98
CA ARG A 142 -23.04 -12.74 11.98
C ARG A 142 -24.28 -11.94 11.59
N ILE A 143 -24.11 -10.70 11.11
CA ILE A 143 -25.21 -9.80 10.70
C ILE A 143 -25.86 -10.28 9.39
N PHE A 144 -25.04 -10.74 8.44
CA PHE A 144 -25.48 -11.19 7.12
C PHE A 144 -25.05 -12.65 6.87
N PRO A 145 -25.76 -13.66 7.41
CA PRO A 145 -25.35 -15.07 7.28
C PRO A 145 -25.32 -15.58 5.83
N LYS A 146 -24.37 -16.48 5.50
CA LYS A 146 -24.29 -17.12 4.17
C LYS A 146 -25.58 -17.84 3.78
N SER A 147 -26.30 -18.38 4.75
CA SER A 147 -27.57 -19.10 4.55
C SER A 147 -28.69 -18.23 3.99
N ALA A 148 -28.60 -16.90 4.07
CA ALA A 148 -29.59 -16.00 3.49
C ALA A 148 -29.52 -15.93 1.94
N GLY A 149 -28.39 -16.32 1.33
CA GLY A 149 -28.24 -16.40 -0.13
C GLY A 149 -28.16 -15.05 -0.87
N ASN A 150 -28.30 -13.92 -0.17
CA ASN A 150 -28.40 -12.58 -0.76
C ASN A 150 -27.20 -11.67 -0.47
N ARG A 151 -26.06 -12.21 0.00
CA ARG A 151 -24.87 -11.39 0.32
C ARG A 151 -24.38 -10.51 -0.82
N HIS A 152 -24.59 -10.93 -2.05
CA HIS A 152 -24.21 -10.17 -3.23
C HIS A 152 -24.97 -8.84 -3.37
N GLU A 153 -26.15 -8.72 -2.74
CA GLU A 153 -26.95 -7.49 -2.70
C GLU A 153 -26.49 -6.52 -1.61
N ILE A 154 -25.73 -7.01 -0.61
CA ILE A 154 -25.25 -6.23 0.53
C ILE A 154 -24.03 -5.41 0.09
N ARG A 155 -24.16 -4.09 0.13
CA ARG A 155 -23.17 -3.10 -0.26
C ARG A 155 -22.32 -2.68 0.92
N VAL A 156 -21.04 -3.02 0.88
CA VAL A 156 -20.07 -2.74 1.95
C VAL A 156 -19.05 -1.71 1.46
N LEU A 157 -18.86 -0.63 2.23
CA LEU A 157 -17.78 0.32 2.01
C LEU A 157 -16.63 0.06 2.99
N VAL A 158 -15.40 0.02 2.49
CA VAL A 158 -14.18 -0.05 3.30
C VAL A 158 -13.38 1.25 3.09
N PRO A 159 -13.58 2.28 3.93
CA PRO A 159 -12.82 3.52 3.81
C PRO A 159 -11.40 3.37 4.37
N GLY A 160 -10.45 4.10 3.77
CA GLY A 160 -9.02 3.93 4.08
C GLY A 160 -8.55 2.50 3.88
N CYS A 161 -8.96 1.87 2.77
CA CYS A 161 -8.74 0.45 2.53
C CYS A 161 -7.27 0.05 2.30
N GLY A 162 -6.34 1.01 2.22
CA GLY A 162 -4.92 0.73 2.06
C GLY A 162 -4.63 -0.03 0.77
N LEU A 163 -4.08 -1.24 0.89
CA LEU A 163 -3.80 -2.11 -0.26
C LEU A 163 -4.98 -3.00 -0.66
N GLY A 164 -6.15 -2.79 -0.03
CA GLY A 164 -7.41 -3.42 -0.40
C GLY A 164 -7.58 -4.85 0.10
N ARG A 165 -6.73 -5.36 1.02
CA ARG A 165 -6.85 -6.74 1.49
C ARG A 165 -8.16 -7.03 2.21
N LEU A 166 -8.59 -6.15 3.13
CA LEU A 166 -9.87 -6.34 3.83
C LEU A 166 -11.04 -6.33 2.83
N ALA A 167 -11.03 -5.39 1.88
CA ALA A 167 -12.04 -5.32 0.83
C ALA A 167 -12.03 -6.60 -0.05
N HIS A 168 -10.84 -7.13 -0.36
CA HIS A 168 -10.66 -8.39 -1.10
C HIS A 168 -11.16 -9.62 -0.31
N ASP A 169 -10.93 -9.67 1.00
CA ASP A 169 -11.42 -10.77 1.83
C ASP A 169 -12.96 -10.71 1.99
N LEU A 170 -13.55 -9.50 2.05
CA LEU A 170 -15.01 -9.32 2.11
C LEU A 170 -15.71 -9.69 0.79
N ILE A 171 -15.11 -9.41 -0.37
CA ILE A 171 -15.68 -9.87 -1.65
C ILE A 171 -15.65 -11.41 -1.75
N ASP A 172 -14.65 -12.05 -1.15
CA ASP A 172 -14.55 -13.51 -1.08
C ASP A 172 -15.59 -14.12 -0.11
N GLU A 173 -16.07 -13.35 0.87
CA GLU A 173 -17.21 -13.72 1.71
C GLU A 173 -18.57 -13.56 1.01
N GLY A 174 -18.60 -13.02 -0.22
CA GLY A 174 -19.77 -12.92 -1.09
C GLY A 174 -20.49 -11.58 -1.06
N PHE A 175 -19.97 -10.58 -0.34
CA PHE A 175 -20.50 -9.22 -0.30
C PHE A 175 -20.22 -8.46 -1.59
N SER A 176 -20.96 -7.39 -1.90
CA SER A 176 -20.53 -6.38 -2.90
C SER A 176 -19.74 -5.29 -2.19
N VAL A 177 -18.50 -5.04 -2.60
CA VAL A 177 -17.53 -4.27 -1.81
C VAL A 177 -16.90 -3.14 -2.63
N GLU A 178 -16.90 -1.95 -2.06
CA GLU A 178 -16.15 -0.80 -2.55
C GLU A 178 -15.06 -0.45 -1.52
N GLY A 179 -13.80 -0.49 -1.93
CA GLY A 179 -12.71 0.11 -1.16
C GLY A 179 -12.57 1.59 -1.49
N ASN A 180 -12.33 2.44 -0.50
CA ASN A 180 -11.98 3.84 -0.71
C ASN A 180 -10.56 4.12 -0.20
N GLU A 181 -9.75 4.83 -0.97
CA GLU A 181 -8.42 5.27 -0.57
C GLU A 181 -8.09 6.64 -1.16
N PHE A 182 -7.38 7.47 -0.39
CA PHE A 182 -6.97 8.81 -0.80
C PHE A 182 -5.50 8.85 -1.25
N SER A 183 -4.64 8.05 -0.62
CA SER A 183 -3.20 8.08 -0.87
C SER A 183 -2.83 7.43 -2.20
N TYR A 184 -2.26 8.22 -3.13
CA TYR A 184 -1.70 7.69 -4.37
C TYR A 184 -0.65 6.59 -4.16
N PHE A 185 0.10 6.60 -3.04
CA PHE A 185 1.03 5.52 -2.71
C PHE A 185 0.30 4.18 -2.56
N MET A 186 -0.84 4.19 -1.86
CA MET A 186 -1.64 3.00 -1.62
C MET A 186 -2.42 2.60 -2.88
N LEU A 187 -3.01 3.57 -3.61
CA LEU A 187 -3.71 3.33 -4.87
C LEU A 187 -2.80 2.67 -5.92
N ILE A 188 -1.60 3.21 -6.15
CA ILE A 188 -0.63 2.65 -7.10
C ILE A 188 -0.27 1.20 -6.73
N ALA A 189 0.05 0.96 -5.46
CA ALA A 189 0.42 -0.36 -4.98
C ALA A 189 -0.75 -1.36 -5.00
N SER A 190 -1.95 -0.93 -4.59
CA SER A 190 -3.16 -1.76 -4.59
C SER A 190 -3.55 -2.16 -6.01
N CYS A 191 -3.50 -1.23 -6.97
CA CYS A 191 -3.76 -1.53 -8.38
C CYS A 191 -2.79 -2.57 -8.94
N PHE A 192 -1.48 -2.44 -8.65
CA PHE A 192 -0.52 -3.47 -9.05
C PHE A 192 -0.84 -4.83 -8.43
N ILE A 193 -1.14 -4.87 -7.13
CA ILE A 193 -1.44 -6.13 -6.45
C ILE A 193 -2.71 -6.77 -7.00
N LEU A 194 -3.82 -6.04 -7.00
CA LEU A 194 -5.14 -6.55 -7.37
C LEU A 194 -5.25 -6.91 -8.86
N ASN A 195 -4.55 -6.18 -9.74
CA ASN A 195 -4.72 -6.35 -11.19
C ASN A 195 -3.54 -7.02 -11.88
N ALA A 196 -2.30 -6.85 -11.42
CA ALA A 196 -1.11 -7.41 -12.07
C ALA A 196 -0.68 -8.76 -11.49
N CYS A 197 -0.86 -8.98 -10.18
CA CYS A 197 -0.43 -10.23 -9.54
C CYS A 197 -1.39 -11.37 -9.87
N LYS A 198 -0.87 -12.47 -10.42
CA LYS A 198 -1.67 -13.62 -10.88
C LYS A 198 -1.46 -14.88 -10.06
N GLN A 199 -0.32 -15.00 -9.38
CA GLN A 199 0.03 -16.19 -8.62
C GLN A 199 0.41 -15.85 -7.18
N PRO A 200 0.17 -16.76 -6.22
CA PRO A 200 0.70 -16.61 -4.88
C PRO A 200 2.23 -16.57 -4.88
N ASN A 201 2.81 -15.77 -4.00
CA ASN A 201 4.25 -15.58 -3.79
C ASN A 201 5.02 -15.20 -5.07
N GLN A 202 4.35 -14.54 -6.02
CA GLN A 202 4.93 -14.17 -7.32
C GLN A 202 6.09 -13.18 -7.21
N PHE A 203 6.06 -12.30 -6.22
CA PHE A 203 7.06 -11.25 -6.02
C PHE A 203 7.70 -11.34 -4.64
N THR A 204 8.89 -10.76 -4.52
CA THR A 204 9.67 -10.71 -3.26
C THR A 204 10.13 -9.29 -3.02
N ILE A 205 10.05 -8.81 -1.78
CA ILE A 205 10.60 -7.54 -1.30
C ILE A 205 11.41 -7.75 -0.02
N TYR A 206 12.18 -6.75 0.35
CA TYR A 206 13.02 -6.72 1.56
C TYR A 206 12.67 -5.47 2.38
N PRO A 207 11.59 -5.48 3.19
CA PRO A 207 11.04 -4.26 3.80
C PRO A 207 11.95 -3.59 4.84
N PHE A 208 12.85 -4.36 5.44
CA PHE A 208 13.55 -4.00 6.68
C PHE A 208 15.01 -3.58 6.48
N ILE A 209 15.48 -3.48 5.23
CA ILE A 209 16.90 -3.25 4.91
C ILE A 209 17.45 -1.91 5.43
N PHE A 210 16.59 -0.98 5.85
CA PHE A 210 17.00 0.30 6.42
C PHE A 210 16.72 0.43 7.91
N ASP A 211 16.21 -0.62 8.56
CA ASP A 211 15.96 -0.65 10.00
C ASP A 211 17.26 -1.03 10.69
N LYS A 212 17.84 -0.10 11.44
CA LYS A 212 19.18 -0.26 12.05
C LYS A 212 19.15 -0.71 13.51
N SER A 213 17.97 -0.70 14.13
CA SER A 213 17.77 -0.96 15.55
C SER A 213 16.90 -2.19 15.73
N ASN A 214 17.03 -2.84 16.90
CA ASN A 214 16.23 -4.02 17.27
C ASN A 214 16.38 -5.21 16.29
N CYS A 215 17.57 -5.36 15.70
CA CYS A 215 17.94 -6.54 14.92
C CYS A 215 18.85 -7.41 15.78
N TRP A 216 18.54 -8.69 15.93
CA TRP A 216 19.37 -9.63 16.67
C TRP A 216 20.56 -10.09 15.84
N LYS A 217 20.38 -10.13 14.51
CA LYS A 217 21.39 -10.50 13.52
C LYS A 217 21.19 -9.72 12.21
N TYR A 218 22.22 -9.70 11.35
CA TYR A 218 22.17 -8.97 10.07
C TYR A 218 21.08 -9.51 9.13
N GLU A 219 20.83 -10.81 9.19
CA GLU A 219 19.81 -11.49 8.37
C GLU A 219 18.40 -10.98 8.66
N ASP A 220 18.14 -10.44 9.85
CA ASP A 220 16.84 -9.87 10.20
C ASP A 220 16.52 -8.64 9.34
N GLN A 221 17.52 -7.85 8.96
CA GLN A 221 17.34 -6.72 8.03
C GLN A 221 17.19 -7.19 6.57
N LEU A 222 17.87 -8.29 6.24
CA LEU A 222 17.98 -8.83 4.88
C LEU A 222 16.85 -9.82 4.53
N ARG A 223 15.92 -10.04 5.46
CA ARG A 223 14.85 -11.03 5.30
C ARG A 223 13.94 -10.71 4.13
N ALA A 224 13.67 -11.72 3.32
CA ALA A 224 12.77 -11.66 2.18
C ALA A 224 11.32 -11.80 2.65
N VAL A 225 10.41 -11.06 2.02
CA VAL A 225 8.96 -11.18 2.17
C VAL A 225 8.35 -11.41 0.80
N THR A 226 7.59 -12.48 0.63
CA THR A 226 6.90 -12.80 -0.62
C THR A 226 5.45 -12.29 -0.63
N PHE A 227 4.98 -11.87 -1.80
CA PHE A 227 3.59 -11.40 -2.00
C PHE A 227 3.13 -11.64 -3.45
N PRO A 228 1.82 -11.68 -3.72
CA PRO A 228 0.74 -11.77 -2.73
C PRO A 228 0.65 -13.20 -2.14
N ASP A 229 0.24 -13.39 -0.89
CA ASP A 229 0.09 -14.72 -0.25
C ASP A 229 -1.12 -15.52 -0.77
N LYS A 230 -2.07 -14.84 -1.41
CA LYS A 230 -3.19 -15.40 -2.17
C LYS A 230 -3.25 -14.75 -3.55
N SER A 231 -3.72 -15.45 -4.58
CA SER A 231 -3.93 -14.83 -5.90
C SER A 231 -5.17 -13.93 -5.85
N PRO A 232 -5.08 -12.62 -6.16
CA PRO A 232 -6.25 -11.75 -6.22
C PRO A 232 -7.19 -12.16 -7.37
N ALA A 233 -6.63 -12.71 -8.44
CA ALA A 233 -7.34 -13.13 -9.65
C ALA A 233 -8.08 -14.47 -9.49
N SER A 234 -7.62 -15.38 -8.62
CA SER A 234 -8.28 -16.69 -8.46
C SER A 234 -9.71 -16.56 -7.94
N SER A 235 -10.00 -15.52 -7.17
CA SER A 235 -11.35 -15.23 -6.69
C SER A 235 -12.26 -14.56 -7.73
N LEU A 236 -11.69 -14.00 -8.80
CA LEU A 236 -12.40 -13.21 -9.83
C LEU A 236 -12.79 -14.03 -11.07
N ASN A 237 -12.28 -15.25 -11.22
CA ASN A 237 -12.46 -16.09 -12.43
C ASN A 237 -13.66 -17.07 -12.36
N GLN A 238 -14.60 -16.89 -11.41
CA GLN A 238 -15.85 -17.66 -11.42
C GLN A 238 -16.80 -17.08 -12.48
N THR A 239 -17.29 -17.92 -13.38
CA THR A 239 -18.02 -17.56 -14.61
C THR A 239 -19.36 -16.83 -14.39
N VAL A 240 -19.84 -16.72 -13.14
CA VAL A 240 -20.97 -15.87 -12.75
C VAL A 240 -20.73 -15.36 -11.31
N ARG A 241 -20.10 -14.19 -11.14
CA ARG A 241 -20.15 -13.45 -9.86
C ARG A 241 -21.33 -12.48 -9.91
N LEU A 242 -22.21 -12.58 -8.91
CA LEU A 242 -23.31 -11.63 -8.72
C LEU A 242 -22.86 -10.38 -7.94
N ASN A 243 -21.76 -10.48 -7.19
CA ASN A 243 -21.24 -9.40 -6.38
C ASN A 243 -20.21 -8.53 -7.13
N ALA A 244 -20.18 -7.24 -6.80
CA ALA A 244 -19.30 -6.26 -7.42
C ALA A 244 -18.10 -5.93 -6.53
N PHE A 245 -16.91 -5.76 -7.13
CA PHE A 245 -15.71 -5.25 -6.47
C PHE A 245 -15.23 -3.98 -7.16
N SER A 246 -15.04 -2.91 -6.40
CA SER A 246 -14.50 -1.64 -6.91
C SER A 246 -13.55 -0.98 -5.90
N MET A 247 -12.71 -0.08 -6.42
CA MET A 247 -11.86 0.80 -5.62
C MET A 247 -12.12 2.24 -6.08
N CYS A 248 -12.36 3.15 -5.14
CA CYS A 248 -12.60 4.56 -5.39
C CYS A 248 -11.47 5.41 -4.81
N ALA A 249 -10.87 6.25 -5.65
CA ALA A 249 -9.85 7.21 -5.25
C ALA A 249 -10.51 8.52 -4.80
N GLY A 250 -10.14 9.02 -3.62
CA GLY A 250 -10.58 10.34 -3.15
C GLY A 250 -10.88 10.40 -1.65
N ASP A 251 -11.32 11.57 -1.19
CA ASP A 251 -11.69 11.80 0.20
C ASP A 251 -12.97 11.02 0.56
N PHE A 252 -12.90 10.28 1.67
CA PHE A 252 -14.03 9.55 2.25
C PHE A 252 -15.27 10.43 2.45
N LEU A 253 -15.10 11.66 2.95
CA LEU A 253 -16.23 12.55 3.26
C LEU A 253 -16.99 12.99 2.01
N GLU A 254 -16.32 13.02 0.86
CA GLU A 254 -16.93 13.29 -0.44
C GLU A 254 -17.59 12.04 -1.01
N ILE A 255 -16.91 10.89 -0.92
CA ILE A 255 -17.36 9.64 -1.53
C ILE A 255 -18.61 9.07 -0.86
N ILE A 256 -18.76 9.23 0.46
CA ILE A 256 -19.90 8.69 1.20
C ILE A 256 -21.21 9.45 0.94
N LYS A 257 -21.18 10.66 0.37
CA LYS A 257 -22.37 11.49 0.19
C LYS A 257 -23.42 10.83 -0.71
N ASN A 258 -24.67 10.79 -0.24
CA ASN A 258 -25.82 10.25 -0.99
C ASN A 258 -25.64 8.80 -1.43
N ARG A 259 -24.82 8.02 -0.70
CA ARG A 259 -24.60 6.61 -0.97
C ARG A 259 -25.55 5.80 -0.09
N GLN A 260 -26.23 4.83 -0.69
CA GLN A 260 -26.91 3.80 0.07
C GLN A 260 -25.95 2.64 0.28
N LEU A 261 -25.61 2.37 1.53
CA LEU A 261 -24.70 1.31 1.96
C LEU A 261 -25.41 0.45 3.00
N ASP A 262 -25.09 -0.83 3.06
CA ASP A 262 -25.63 -1.74 4.06
C ASP A 262 -24.65 -1.91 5.25
N ALA A 263 -23.35 -1.69 5.01
CA ALA A 263 -22.33 -1.67 6.05
C ALA A 263 -21.13 -0.78 5.68
N ILE A 264 -20.48 -0.23 6.70
CA ILE A 264 -19.20 0.49 6.59
C ILE A 264 -18.20 -0.19 7.53
N CYS A 265 -17.07 -0.63 6.99
CA CYS A 265 -16.03 -1.36 7.71
C CYS A 265 -14.77 -0.52 7.85
N THR A 266 -14.57 0.09 9.01
CA THR A 266 -13.36 0.88 9.30
C THR A 266 -12.31 0.01 10.00
N ALA A 267 -11.07 0.01 9.51
CA ALA A 267 -9.95 -0.69 10.14
C ALA A 267 -8.72 0.23 10.14
N TRP A 268 -8.31 0.73 11.31
CA TRP A 268 -7.21 1.71 11.44
C TRP A 268 -7.42 2.97 10.58
N PHE A 269 -8.64 3.50 10.59
CA PHE A 269 -9.06 4.62 9.72
C PHE A 269 -9.62 5.83 10.48
N ILE A 270 -10.46 5.65 11.50
CA ILE A 270 -11.19 6.77 12.11
C ILE A 270 -10.29 7.81 12.80
N ASP A 271 -9.08 7.41 13.17
CA ASP A 271 -8.03 8.24 13.76
C ASP A 271 -7.22 9.03 12.72
N THR A 272 -7.45 8.83 11.42
CA THR A 272 -6.87 9.65 10.34
C THR A 272 -7.61 10.96 10.13
N ALA A 273 -8.81 11.11 10.72
CA ALA A 273 -9.64 12.30 10.55
C ALA A 273 -8.99 13.53 11.20
N HIS A 274 -9.07 14.68 10.52
CA HIS A 274 -8.82 15.98 11.17
C HIS A 274 -9.85 16.25 12.28
N ASN A 275 -11.09 15.82 12.04
CA ASN A 275 -12.19 15.89 13.00
C ASN A 275 -12.97 14.58 12.97
N ILE A 276 -12.78 13.72 13.97
CA ILE A 276 -13.45 12.40 14.05
C ILE A 276 -14.98 12.53 14.10
N VAL A 277 -15.51 13.64 14.61
CA VAL A 277 -16.96 13.86 14.68
C VAL A 277 -17.56 13.96 13.28
N GLU A 278 -16.84 14.53 12.30
CA GLU A 278 -17.31 14.58 10.91
C GLU A 278 -17.43 13.20 10.29
N TYR A 279 -16.46 12.31 10.56
CA TYR A 279 -16.53 10.93 10.10
C TYR A 279 -17.73 10.22 10.72
N ILE A 280 -17.94 10.33 12.04
CA ILE A 280 -19.06 9.69 12.75
C ILE A 280 -20.40 10.22 12.23
N VAL A 281 -20.55 11.54 12.10
CA VAL A 281 -21.77 12.17 11.61
C VAL A 281 -22.07 11.71 10.18
N LYS A 282 -21.06 11.60 9.31
CA LYS A 282 -21.28 11.12 7.95
C LYS A 282 -21.62 9.64 7.87
N VAL A 283 -20.99 8.79 8.68
CA VAL A 283 -21.36 7.38 8.79
C VAL A 283 -22.83 7.22 9.24
N HIS A 284 -23.28 8.04 10.19
CA HIS A 284 -24.65 7.96 10.72
C HIS A 284 -25.70 8.58 9.79
N ALA A 285 -25.44 9.75 9.22
CA ALA A 285 -26.41 10.48 8.40
C ALA A 285 -26.81 9.73 7.12
N GLU A 286 -25.91 8.89 6.59
CA GLU A 286 -26.13 8.12 5.36
C GLU A 286 -26.66 6.69 5.65
N ASN A 287 -26.82 6.31 6.93
CA ASN A 287 -27.40 5.04 7.38
C ASN A 287 -28.46 5.29 8.49
N PRO A 288 -29.63 5.88 8.16
CA PRO A 288 -30.69 6.16 9.12
C PRO A 288 -31.38 4.90 9.68
#